data_AF-W3WNU1-F1
#
_entry.id   AF-W3WNU1-F1
#
_cell.length_a   1.000
_cell.length_b   1.000
_cell.length_c   1.000
_cell.angle_alpha   90.00
_cell.angle_beta   90.00
_cell.angle_gamma   90.00
#
_symmetry.space_group_name_H-M   'P 1'
#
loop_
_entity.id
_entity.type
_entity.pdbx_description
1 polymer ?
#
loop_
_entity_poly.entity_id
_entity_poly.type
_entity_poly.pdbx_seq_one_letter_code
_entity_poly.pdbx_strand_id
1 'polypeptide(L)'
;MRSFALAVIFAGVDQVLATRARCLVGDEEGTAQSWGLSRIAATSQPKASALPSEIAVDVHFHITSTTDYANLVTDEIIAAQWEILRDTYADYNITLTLVSTESIVDDLAGAGWLVFNGTAWNNYPEEQKAFFNSTRKGGYDDLNLYFFAPWSPGASGYCTFPTTVAGALPQPGDEAFYTDLCEISALSMPGVPADNATLDGYYYGHVAIHETGHWFGLNHTFAGGCNEPGDFVADTPATGIVYDCPAQSDTCPDVAGLDPIYNFMSYTNDTCTSEFTPGQKDRMFETFFSYRRISA
;
A
#
# COMPACT_ATOMS: atom_id res chain seq x y z
N MET A 1 16.33 33.83 46.97
CA MET A 1 16.61 33.23 45.66
C MET A 1 16.17 31.78 45.72
N ARG A 2 15.06 31.44 45.06
CA ARG A 2 14.42 30.12 45.13
C ARG A 2 15.02 29.22 44.05
N SER A 3 15.54 28.06 44.45
CA SER A 3 15.93 26.97 43.56
C SER A 3 14.73 26.49 42.75
N PHE A 4 14.88 26.41 41.43
CA PHE A 4 14.05 25.58 40.57
C PHE A 4 14.91 24.40 40.12
N ALA A 5 14.62 23.23 40.68
CA ALA A 5 15.05 21.95 40.12
C ALA A 5 14.21 21.71 38.86
N LEU A 6 14.87 21.59 37.71
CA LEU A 6 14.24 21.23 36.45
C LEU A 6 13.97 19.72 36.49
N ALA A 7 12.74 19.35 36.83
CA ALA A 7 12.26 17.98 36.65
C ALA A 7 12.24 17.67 35.15
N VAL A 8 13.14 16.81 34.71
CA VAL A 8 13.08 16.21 33.37
C VAL A 8 11.88 15.26 33.38
N ILE A 9 10.82 15.70 32.71
CA ILE A 9 9.61 14.90 32.48
C ILE A 9 10.00 13.79 31.49
N PHE A 10 10.21 12.58 32.02
CA PHE A 10 10.14 11.34 31.24
C PHE A 10 8.67 11.14 30.84
N ALA A 11 8.31 11.60 29.65
CA ALA A 11 7.08 11.23 28.97
C ALA A 11 7.34 11.25 27.46
N GLY A 12 7.21 10.10 26.80
CA GLY A 12 6.96 10.09 25.36
C GLY A 12 7.46 8.91 24.54
N VAL A 13 8.49 8.16 24.97
CA VAL A 13 9.08 7.12 24.11
C VAL A 13 8.48 5.72 24.33
N ASP A 14 7.73 5.52 25.42
CA ASP A 14 6.96 4.28 25.69
C ASP A 14 5.51 4.32 25.12
N GLN A 15 5.21 5.20 24.14
CA GLN A 15 3.87 5.30 23.54
C GLN A 15 3.81 5.08 22.02
N VAL A 16 4.91 4.67 21.36
CA VAL A 16 4.85 4.31 19.92
C VAL A 16 4.42 2.85 19.68
N LEU A 17 4.19 2.07 20.75
CA LEU A 17 3.88 0.63 20.66
C LEU A 17 2.40 0.26 20.91
N ALA A 18 1.46 1.16 20.64
CA ALA A 18 0.03 0.82 20.78
C ALA A 18 -0.89 1.64 19.85
N THR A 19 -0.73 1.52 18.55
CA THR A 19 -1.81 1.80 17.59
C THR A 19 -1.72 0.74 16.50
N ARG A 20 -2.81 -0.02 16.30
CA ARG A 20 -2.96 -1.12 15.32
C ARG A 20 -2.14 -0.90 14.05
N ALA A 21 -1.58 -1.97 13.45
CA ALA A 21 -0.87 -1.88 12.19
C ALA A 21 -1.71 -1.12 11.14
N ARG A 22 -1.08 -0.18 10.43
CA ARG A 22 -1.75 0.66 9.42
C ARG A 22 -0.94 0.70 8.14
N CYS A 23 -1.64 0.93 7.03
CA CYS A 23 -1.03 1.45 5.82
C CYS A 23 -0.38 2.81 6.12
N LEU A 24 0.79 3.05 5.54
CA LEU A 24 1.53 4.31 5.68
C LEU A 24 1.26 5.30 4.53
N VAL A 25 0.44 4.91 3.54
CA VAL A 25 0.10 5.78 2.41
C VAL A 25 -0.81 6.93 2.89
N GLY A 26 -0.45 8.15 2.49
CA GLY A 26 -1.27 9.33 2.77
C GLY A 26 -2.31 9.60 1.69
N ASP A 27 -3.54 9.93 2.07
CA ASP A 27 -4.64 10.21 1.12
C ASP A 27 -4.42 11.45 0.24
N GLU A 28 -3.51 12.35 0.64
CA GLU A 28 -3.16 13.55 -0.15
C GLU A 28 -2.40 13.19 -1.44
N GLU A 29 -1.72 12.04 -1.47
CA GLU A 29 -0.87 11.58 -2.57
C GLU A 29 -1.65 11.12 -3.80
N GLY A 30 -2.91 10.70 -3.64
CA GLY A 30 -3.79 10.27 -4.73
C GLY A 30 -4.73 11.35 -5.28
N THR A 31 -4.50 12.62 -4.94
CA THR A 31 -5.36 13.73 -5.38
C THR A 31 -5.01 14.23 -6.78
N ALA A 32 -5.98 14.85 -7.47
CA ALA A 32 -5.69 15.49 -8.77
C ALA A 32 -4.60 16.57 -8.69
N GLN A 33 -4.40 17.18 -7.51
CA GLN A 33 -3.36 18.18 -7.27
C GLN A 33 -1.97 17.55 -7.19
N SER A 34 -1.82 16.40 -6.52
CA SER A 34 -0.53 15.68 -6.42
C SER A 34 -0.08 15.14 -7.78
N TRP A 35 -1.01 14.80 -8.67
CA TRP A 35 -0.69 14.28 -10.02
C TRP A 35 -0.49 15.38 -11.07
N GLY A 36 -0.35 16.66 -10.66
CA GLY A 36 -0.06 17.78 -11.56
C GLY A 36 -1.17 18.11 -12.57
N LEU A 37 -2.41 17.71 -12.30
CA LEU A 37 -3.54 17.80 -13.23
C LEU A 37 -4.18 19.19 -13.28
N SER A 38 -3.43 20.21 -13.73
CA SER A 38 -4.04 21.40 -14.34
C SER A 38 -4.49 21.18 -15.79
N ARG A 39 -4.23 20.00 -16.38
CA ARG A 39 -4.53 19.71 -17.80
C ARG A 39 -5.85 18.98 -18.07
N ILE A 40 -6.46 18.32 -17.08
CA ILE A 40 -7.74 17.60 -17.27
C ILE A 40 -8.95 18.55 -17.19
N ALA A 41 -8.84 19.69 -16.50
CA ALA A 41 -9.95 20.65 -16.42
C ALA A 41 -10.15 21.51 -17.70
N ALA A 42 -9.19 21.54 -18.63
CA ALA A 42 -9.17 22.54 -19.71
C ALA A 42 -9.04 22.00 -21.15
N THR A 43 -8.89 20.69 -21.33
CA THR A 43 -9.03 20.09 -22.66
C THR A 43 -10.24 19.18 -22.61
N SER A 44 -11.17 19.39 -23.56
CA SER A 44 -12.32 18.53 -23.78
C SER A 44 -11.93 17.09 -23.49
N GLN A 45 -12.57 16.46 -22.50
CA GLN A 45 -12.49 15.03 -22.25
C GLN A 45 -12.31 14.35 -23.60
N PRO A 46 -11.14 13.78 -23.91
CA PRO A 46 -11.04 12.98 -25.12
C PRO A 46 -12.19 11.99 -24.97
N LYS A 47 -13.12 11.97 -25.93
CA LYS A 47 -14.12 10.89 -26.02
C LYS A 47 -13.34 9.63 -25.72
N ALA A 48 -13.67 8.94 -24.62
CA ALA A 48 -12.97 7.75 -24.18
C ALA A 48 -12.54 6.98 -25.43
N SER A 49 -11.25 7.08 -25.80
CA SER A 49 -10.66 6.00 -26.57
C SER A 49 -10.90 4.84 -25.63
N ALA A 50 -11.72 3.88 -26.07
CA ALA A 50 -12.16 2.83 -25.16
C ALA A 50 -10.91 2.23 -24.55
N LEU A 51 -10.70 2.47 -23.25
CA LEU A 51 -9.56 1.91 -22.54
C LEU A 51 -9.58 0.41 -22.81
N PRO A 52 -8.41 -0.24 -22.91
CA PRO A 52 -8.37 -1.69 -23.01
C PRO A 52 -9.30 -2.33 -21.97
N SER A 53 -10.00 -3.40 -22.35
CA SER A 53 -10.97 -4.07 -21.47
C SER A 53 -10.31 -4.90 -20.37
N GLU A 54 -8.98 -5.02 -20.42
CA GLU A 54 -8.15 -5.72 -19.47
C GLU A 54 -6.84 -4.97 -19.23
N ILE A 55 -6.28 -5.15 -18.04
CA ILE A 55 -4.90 -4.79 -17.69
C ILE A 55 -4.09 -6.08 -17.60
N ALA A 56 -2.84 -6.03 -18.08
CA ALA A 56 -1.86 -7.08 -17.85
C ALA A 56 -0.61 -6.45 -17.22
N VAL A 57 -0.21 -6.99 -16.07
CA VAL A 57 0.90 -6.51 -15.24
C VAL A 57 1.80 -7.69 -14.86
N ASP A 58 3.09 -7.51 -15.13
CA ASP A 58 4.14 -8.40 -14.64
C ASP A 58 4.47 -8.01 -13.18
N VAL A 59 4.62 -9.02 -12.34
CA VAL A 59 4.78 -8.88 -10.89
C VAL A 59 6.10 -9.50 -10.45
N HIS A 60 6.80 -8.79 -9.57
CA HIS A 60 8.05 -9.22 -8.96
C HIS A 60 7.91 -9.24 -7.44
N PHE A 61 8.07 -10.42 -6.84
CA PHE A 61 8.11 -10.57 -5.38
C PHE A 61 9.56 -10.53 -4.89
N HIS A 62 9.82 -9.68 -3.92
CA HIS A 62 11.11 -9.51 -3.26
C HIS A 62 10.95 -9.79 -1.77
N ILE A 63 11.30 -10.98 -1.31
CA ILE A 63 11.19 -11.40 0.08
C ILE A 63 12.52 -11.08 0.76
N THR A 64 12.51 -10.20 1.76
CA THR A 64 13.72 -9.82 2.50
C THR A 64 13.51 -10.06 3.98
N SER A 65 14.37 -10.89 4.57
CA SER A 65 14.26 -11.28 5.98
C SER A 65 15.53 -10.96 6.72
N THR A 66 15.41 -10.64 8.01
CA THR A 66 16.56 -10.71 8.90
C THR A 66 16.96 -12.17 9.12
N THR A 67 18.15 -12.40 9.66
CA THR A 67 18.68 -13.72 9.99
C THR A 67 17.74 -14.49 10.92
N ASP A 68 17.11 -13.82 11.89
CA ASP A 68 16.18 -14.42 12.85
C ASP A 68 14.87 -14.89 12.18
N TYR A 69 14.52 -14.28 11.04
CA TYR A 69 13.29 -14.56 10.29
C TYR A 69 13.56 -15.31 8.97
N ALA A 70 14.80 -15.72 8.71
CA ALA A 70 15.23 -16.28 7.43
C ALA A 70 14.46 -17.53 6.97
N ASN A 71 13.82 -18.26 7.90
CA ASN A 71 13.02 -19.44 7.60
C ASN A 71 11.51 -19.23 7.79
N LEU A 72 11.06 -18.01 8.07
CA LEU A 72 9.64 -17.72 8.31
C LEU A 72 8.81 -17.82 7.03
N VAL A 73 9.28 -17.16 5.97
CA VAL A 73 8.55 -17.04 4.71
C VAL A 73 8.96 -18.20 3.79
N THR A 74 8.14 -19.25 3.77
CA THR A 74 8.35 -20.45 2.95
C THR A 74 7.77 -20.28 1.55
N ASP A 75 8.16 -21.14 0.61
CA ASP A 75 7.56 -21.17 -0.74
C ASP A 75 6.03 -21.38 -0.71
N GLU A 76 5.51 -22.09 0.29
CA GLU A 76 4.07 -22.28 0.49
C GLU A 76 3.37 -20.98 0.88
N ILE A 77 3.96 -20.19 1.77
CA ILE A 77 3.45 -18.87 2.17
C ILE A 77 3.50 -17.89 0.99
N ILE A 78 4.60 -17.90 0.23
CA ILE A 78 4.74 -17.11 -1.00
C ILE A 78 3.67 -17.48 -2.01
N ALA A 79 3.45 -18.78 -2.25
CA ALA A 79 2.44 -19.27 -3.17
C ALA A 79 1.02 -18.89 -2.73
N ALA A 80 0.71 -18.99 -1.43
CA ALA A 80 -0.59 -18.61 -0.89
C ALA A 80 -0.85 -17.10 -1.02
N GLN A 81 0.16 -16.25 -0.75
CA GLN A 81 0.05 -14.81 -0.98
C GLN A 81 -0.15 -14.48 -2.47
N TRP A 82 0.57 -15.18 -3.36
CA TRP A 82 0.42 -14.98 -4.79
C TRP A 82 -0.99 -15.37 -5.28
N GLU A 83 -1.50 -16.51 -4.82
CA GLU A 83 -2.83 -17.01 -5.19
C GLU A 83 -3.92 -15.99 -4.86
N ILE A 84 -3.95 -15.50 -3.62
CA ILE A 84 -5.00 -14.54 -3.21
C ILE A 84 -4.89 -13.21 -3.96
N LEU A 85 -3.67 -12.68 -4.15
CA LEU A 85 -3.46 -11.45 -4.88
C LEU A 85 -3.91 -11.58 -6.34
N ARG A 86 -3.45 -12.64 -7.04
CA ARG A 86 -3.79 -12.89 -8.44
C ARG A 86 -5.29 -13.04 -8.62
N ASP A 87 -5.94 -13.85 -7.79
CA ASP A 87 -7.35 -14.20 -7.95
C ASP A 87 -8.25 -13.01 -7.68
N THR A 88 -7.94 -12.20 -6.65
CA THR A 88 -8.69 -10.96 -6.38
C THR A 88 -8.64 -10.01 -7.56
N TYR A 89 -7.47 -9.72 -8.14
CA TYR A 89 -7.37 -8.78 -9.27
C TYR A 89 -7.96 -9.33 -10.57
N ALA A 90 -7.96 -10.65 -10.77
CA ALA A 90 -8.55 -11.29 -11.94
C ALA A 90 -10.06 -11.01 -12.05
N ASP A 91 -10.78 -10.95 -10.92
CA ASP A 91 -12.22 -10.61 -10.89
C ASP A 91 -12.52 -9.19 -11.43
N TYR A 92 -11.49 -8.34 -11.49
CA TYR A 92 -11.58 -6.96 -12.00
C TYR A 92 -10.97 -6.78 -13.39
N ASN A 93 -10.76 -7.86 -14.16
CA ASN A 93 -10.07 -7.88 -15.46
C ASN A 93 -8.62 -7.37 -15.39
N ILE A 94 -7.96 -7.56 -14.25
CA ILE A 94 -6.55 -7.21 -14.07
C ILE A 94 -5.79 -8.54 -13.97
N THR A 95 -5.09 -8.90 -15.05
CA THR A 95 -4.27 -10.10 -15.12
C THR A 95 -2.89 -9.81 -14.55
N LEU A 96 -2.58 -10.42 -13.41
CA LEU A 96 -1.25 -10.38 -12.81
C LEU A 96 -0.45 -11.63 -13.21
N THR A 97 0.79 -11.45 -13.63
CA THR A 97 1.72 -12.56 -13.93
C THR A 97 2.95 -12.47 -13.01
N LEU A 98 3.16 -13.46 -12.14
CA LEU A 98 4.37 -13.52 -11.32
C LEU A 98 5.56 -13.93 -12.18
N VAL A 99 6.44 -12.98 -12.48
CA VAL A 99 7.61 -13.17 -13.36
C VAL A 99 8.85 -13.54 -12.57
N SER A 100 8.99 -13.07 -11.33
CA SER A 100 10.08 -13.48 -10.46
C SER A 100 9.73 -13.45 -8.99
N THR A 101 10.39 -14.34 -8.25
CA THR A 101 10.44 -14.34 -6.79
C THR A 101 11.89 -14.43 -6.38
N GLU A 102 12.33 -13.52 -5.51
CA GLU A 102 13.67 -13.54 -4.91
C GLU A 102 13.58 -13.49 -3.41
N SER A 103 14.47 -14.23 -2.74
CA SER A 103 14.58 -14.22 -1.27
C SER A 103 15.99 -13.78 -0.87
N ILE A 104 16.07 -12.77 -0.02
CA ILE A 104 17.31 -12.18 0.49
C ILE A 104 17.29 -12.25 2.01
N VAL A 105 18.42 -12.66 2.60
CA VAL A 105 18.65 -12.55 4.05
C VAL A 105 19.61 -11.40 4.28
N ASP A 106 19.10 -10.32 4.86
CA ASP A 106 19.85 -9.11 5.21
C ASP A 106 19.18 -8.47 6.44
N ASP A 107 19.95 -8.31 7.52
CA ASP A 107 19.40 -7.82 8.79
C ASP A 107 18.93 -6.37 8.73
N LEU A 108 19.56 -5.54 7.90
CA LEU A 108 19.20 -4.13 7.78
C LEU A 108 17.94 -3.97 6.93
N ALA A 109 17.91 -4.59 5.75
CA ALA A 109 16.77 -4.53 4.83
C ALA A 109 15.56 -5.30 5.38
N GLY A 110 15.76 -6.48 6.00
CA GLY A 110 14.68 -7.26 6.61
C GLY A 110 13.97 -6.54 7.77
N ALA A 111 14.68 -5.65 8.46
CA ALA A 111 14.11 -4.77 9.48
C ALA A 111 13.45 -3.49 8.89
N GLY A 112 13.39 -3.36 7.55
CA GLY A 112 12.87 -2.17 6.89
C GLY A 112 13.73 -0.92 7.13
N TRP A 113 15.04 -1.09 7.28
CA TRP A 113 16.01 0.00 7.53
C TRP A 113 15.74 0.81 8.80
N LEU A 114 14.88 0.34 9.71
CA LEU A 114 14.62 0.96 11.00
C LEU A 114 15.09 0.04 12.12
N VAL A 115 16.25 0.33 12.71
CA VAL A 115 16.92 -0.54 13.68
C VAL A 115 17.05 0.11 15.04
N PHE A 116 16.57 -0.57 16.09
CA PHE A 116 16.78 -0.16 17.48
C PHE A 116 18.11 -0.69 18.00
N ASN A 117 19.03 0.21 18.37
CA ASN A 117 20.37 -0.16 18.85
C ASN A 117 20.46 -0.34 20.38
N GLY A 118 19.32 -0.42 21.08
CA GLY A 118 19.24 -0.47 22.54
C GLY A 118 19.03 0.89 23.22
N THR A 119 19.24 1.99 22.50
CA THR A 119 19.05 3.36 23.04
C THR A 119 18.19 4.26 22.16
N ALA A 120 18.27 4.10 20.84
CA ALA A 120 17.48 4.87 19.89
C ALA A 120 17.17 4.05 18.63
N TRP A 121 16.10 4.46 17.94
CA TRP A 121 15.78 4.03 16.59
C TRP A 121 16.66 4.78 15.59
N ASN A 122 17.28 4.06 14.66
CA ASN A 122 18.11 4.61 13.59
C ASN A 122 17.52 4.22 12.25
N ASN A 123 17.45 5.19 11.33
CA ASN A 123 16.99 4.98 9.97
C ASN A 123 18.16 5.05 8.98
N TYR A 124 18.12 4.25 7.91
CA TYR A 124 19.18 4.08 6.92
C TYR A 124 18.65 4.35 5.48
N PRO A 125 18.29 5.61 5.17
CA PRO A 125 17.60 5.95 3.91
C PRO A 125 18.49 5.82 2.67
N GLU A 126 19.81 6.01 2.80
CA GLU A 126 20.73 5.86 1.66
C GLU A 126 20.89 4.38 1.27
N GLU A 127 20.95 3.49 2.26
CA GLU A 127 20.96 2.04 2.09
C GLU A 127 19.63 1.53 1.53
N GLN A 128 18.50 2.07 2.00
CA GLN A 128 17.17 1.77 1.45
C GLN A 128 17.10 2.15 -0.04
N LYS A 129 17.50 3.37 -0.37
CA LYS A 129 17.55 3.85 -1.76
C LYS A 129 18.47 3.00 -2.63
N ALA A 130 19.66 2.67 -2.13
CA ALA A 130 20.61 1.82 -2.86
C ALA A 130 20.04 0.41 -3.10
N PHE A 131 19.34 -0.16 -2.12
CA PHE A 131 18.69 -1.45 -2.23
C PHE A 131 17.64 -1.42 -3.36
N PHE A 132 16.64 -0.55 -3.29
CA PHE A 132 15.58 -0.46 -4.31
C PHE A 132 16.11 -0.14 -5.72
N ASN A 133 17.12 0.73 -5.82
CA ASN A 133 17.81 0.99 -7.10
C ASN A 133 18.40 -0.27 -7.73
N SER A 134 18.87 -1.21 -6.90
CA SER A 134 19.56 -2.42 -7.35
C SER A 134 18.65 -3.63 -7.54
N THR A 135 17.51 -3.68 -6.83
CA THR A 135 16.63 -4.85 -6.80
C THR A 135 15.35 -4.67 -7.62
N ARG A 136 14.90 -3.44 -7.89
CA ARG A 136 13.74 -3.21 -8.76
C ARG A 136 13.91 -3.89 -10.12
N LYS A 137 12.83 -4.50 -10.61
CA LYS A 137 12.76 -5.16 -11.91
C LYS A 137 11.66 -4.58 -12.79
N GLY A 138 11.81 -4.82 -14.10
CA GLY A 138 10.81 -4.47 -15.10
C GLY A 138 10.79 -2.99 -15.50
N GLY A 139 9.76 -2.61 -16.25
CA GLY A 139 9.41 -1.24 -16.62
C GLY A 139 8.67 -0.51 -15.50
N TYR A 140 8.06 0.63 -15.84
CA TYR A 140 7.27 1.44 -14.88
C TYR A 140 5.87 0.88 -14.64
N ASP A 141 5.41 0.00 -15.53
CA ASP A 141 4.15 -0.74 -15.45
C ASP A 141 4.30 -2.17 -14.88
N ASP A 142 5.50 -2.53 -14.41
CA ASP A 142 5.77 -3.75 -13.65
C ASP A 142 5.63 -3.48 -12.15
N LEU A 143 4.87 -4.33 -11.45
CA LEU A 143 4.60 -4.21 -10.02
C LEU A 143 5.71 -4.90 -9.21
N ASN A 144 6.39 -4.14 -8.36
CA ASN A 144 7.40 -4.67 -7.44
C ASN A 144 6.86 -4.67 -6.01
N LEU A 145 6.61 -5.86 -5.45
CA LEU A 145 6.15 -6.07 -4.07
C LEU A 145 7.32 -6.56 -3.21
N TYR A 146 7.72 -5.76 -2.24
CA TYR A 146 8.77 -6.07 -1.27
C TYR A 146 8.14 -6.51 0.05
N PHE A 147 8.35 -7.77 0.42
CA PHE A 147 7.88 -8.35 1.67
C PHE A 147 9.02 -8.40 2.67
N PHE A 148 8.90 -7.69 3.79
CA PHE A 148 9.93 -7.60 4.82
C PHE A 148 9.55 -8.39 6.08
N ALA A 149 10.49 -9.17 6.62
CA ALA A 149 10.29 -9.94 7.86
C ALA A 149 11.36 -9.59 8.92
N PRO A 150 10.98 -8.99 10.07
CA PRO A 150 9.61 -8.69 10.53
C PRO A 150 9.01 -7.38 9.98
N TRP A 151 9.78 -6.56 9.27
CA TRP A 151 9.49 -5.14 8.97
C TRP A 151 9.33 -4.24 10.22
N SER A 152 9.35 -2.93 10.00
CA SER A 152 9.34 -1.90 11.05
C SER A 152 8.08 -1.99 11.96
N PRO A 153 8.19 -1.74 13.28
CA PRO A 153 7.03 -1.75 14.18
C PRO A 153 5.96 -0.73 13.78
N GLY A 154 4.68 -1.13 13.84
CA GLY A 154 3.52 -0.23 13.75
C GLY A 154 2.96 0.00 12.34
N ALA A 155 3.57 -0.58 11.30
CA ALA A 155 3.10 -0.48 9.92
C ALA A 155 2.72 -1.86 9.35
N SER A 156 1.71 -1.93 8.47
CA SER A 156 1.35 -3.14 7.70
C SER A 156 1.84 -3.09 6.25
N GLY A 157 1.76 -1.92 5.60
CA GLY A 157 2.32 -1.71 4.27
C GLY A 157 2.44 -0.23 3.87
N TYR A 158 3.04 -0.01 2.71
CA TYR A 158 3.15 1.25 1.99
C TYR A 158 3.24 0.96 0.50
N CYS A 159 2.54 1.70 -0.36
CA CYS A 159 2.81 1.75 -1.78
C CYS A 159 2.81 3.18 -2.30
N THR A 160 3.65 3.42 -3.30
CA THR A 160 3.66 4.69 -3.99
C THR A 160 2.56 4.76 -5.04
N PHE A 161 1.83 5.88 -5.04
CA PHE A 161 0.90 6.21 -6.12
C PHE A 161 1.64 6.40 -7.46
N PRO A 162 1.00 6.05 -8.59
CA PRO A 162 1.59 6.29 -9.90
C PRO A 162 1.78 7.78 -10.17
N THR A 163 2.85 8.14 -10.90
CA THR A 163 3.21 9.54 -11.18
C THR A 163 3.82 9.72 -12.57
N THR A 164 4.02 10.97 -12.97
CA THR A 164 4.79 11.32 -14.17
C THR A 164 5.93 12.27 -13.84
N VAL A 165 7.03 12.17 -14.58
CA VAL A 165 8.14 13.13 -14.53
C VAL A 165 8.06 14.01 -15.77
N ALA A 166 7.81 15.30 -15.57
CA ALA A 166 7.62 16.28 -16.65
C ALA A 166 6.56 15.87 -17.70
N GLY A 167 5.52 15.14 -17.27
CA GLY A 167 4.43 14.67 -18.15
C GLY A 167 4.76 13.42 -18.96
N ALA A 168 5.87 12.74 -18.67
CA ALA A 168 6.25 11.46 -19.25
C ALA A 168 6.32 10.37 -18.16
N LEU A 169 6.24 9.10 -18.57
CA LEU A 169 6.48 7.96 -17.69
C LEU A 169 7.92 8.01 -17.13
N PRO A 170 8.13 7.86 -15.82
CA PRO A 170 9.45 7.72 -15.24
C PRO A 170 10.27 6.64 -15.94
N GLN A 171 11.57 6.89 -16.11
CA GLN A 171 12.52 5.99 -16.76
C GLN A 171 13.69 5.65 -15.83
N PRO A 172 14.48 4.59 -16.12
CA PRO A 172 15.75 4.37 -15.42
C PRO A 172 16.62 5.64 -15.43
N GLY A 173 16.93 6.14 -14.23
CA GLY A 173 17.62 7.42 -14.01
C GLY A 173 16.75 8.47 -13.31
N ASP A 174 15.42 8.36 -13.38
CA ASP A 174 14.49 9.17 -12.60
C ASP A 174 14.31 8.57 -11.20
N GLU A 175 14.31 9.40 -10.16
CA GLU A 175 14.09 8.93 -8.79
C GLU A 175 12.73 8.25 -8.62
N ALA A 176 11.67 8.81 -9.24
CA ALA A 176 10.32 8.25 -9.22
C ALA A 176 10.22 6.84 -9.83
N PHE A 177 11.14 6.47 -10.72
CA PHE A 177 11.18 5.12 -11.28
C PHE A 177 11.59 4.10 -10.22
N TYR A 178 12.56 4.44 -9.38
CA TYR A 178 13.10 3.52 -8.37
C TYR A 178 12.29 3.48 -7.09
N THR A 179 11.56 4.55 -6.77
CA THR A 179 10.68 4.61 -5.60
C THR A 179 9.25 4.13 -5.87
N ASP A 180 8.89 3.76 -7.11
CA ASP A 180 7.57 3.22 -7.44
C ASP A 180 7.45 1.75 -7.02
N LEU A 181 7.11 1.49 -5.76
CA LEU A 181 7.08 0.13 -5.23
C LEU A 181 6.08 0.01 -4.08
N CYS A 182 5.96 -1.22 -3.61
CA CYS A 182 5.19 -1.56 -2.42
C CYS A 182 6.08 -2.23 -1.38
N GLU A 183 6.09 -1.70 -0.16
CA GLU A 183 6.71 -2.29 1.02
C GLU A 183 5.61 -2.90 1.89
N ILE A 184 5.71 -4.18 2.21
CA ILE A 184 4.66 -4.92 2.90
C ILE A 184 5.29 -5.74 4.02
N SER A 185 4.65 -5.79 5.19
CA SER A 185 5.06 -6.73 6.23
C SER A 185 4.80 -8.16 5.74
N ALA A 186 5.84 -8.97 5.63
CA ALA A 186 5.71 -10.39 5.33
C ALA A 186 4.89 -11.14 6.40
N LEU A 187 4.77 -10.58 7.60
CA LEU A 187 3.94 -11.12 8.68
C LEU A 187 2.44 -11.07 8.35
N SER A 188 2.04 -10.34 7.31
CA SER A 188 0.66 -10.30 6.81
C SER A 188 0.32 -11.42 5.83
N MET A 189 1.32 -12.18 5.37
CA MET A 189 1.10 -13.22 4.36
C MET A 189 0.29 -14.40 4.92
N PRO A 190 -0.56 -15.03 4.09
CA PRO A 190 -1.32 -16.21 4.51
C PRO A 190 -0.37 -17.35 4.92
N GLY A 191 -0.65 -17.96 6.07
CA GLY A 191 0.12 -19.11 6.56
C GLY A 191 1.32 -18.76 7.45
N VAL A 192 1.65 -17.48 7.62
CA VAL A 192 2.56 -17.07 8.70
C VAL A 192 1.90 -17.39 10.05
N PRO A 193 2.59 -18.08 10.99
CA PRO A 193 2.02 -18.41 12.29
C PRO A 193 1.54 -17.17 13.05
N ALA A 194 0.35 -17.23 13.64
CA ALA A 194 -0.29 -16.08 14.28
C ALA A 194 0.47 -15.53 15.51
N ASP A 195 1.31 -16.33 16.15
CA ASP A 195 2.21 -15.88 17.22
C ASP A 195 3.40 -15.06 16.70
N ASN A 196 3.75 -15.23 15.42
CA ASN A 196 4.69 -14.38 14.68
C ASN A 196 4.00 -13.19 14.00
N ALA A 197 2.67 -13.22 13.83
CA ALA A 197 1.89 -12.14 13.23
C ALA A 197 1.46 -11.11 14.29
N THR A 198 2.18 -10.00 14.38
CA THR A 198 1.85 -8.88 15.29
C THR A 198 0.73 -7.97 14.77
N LEU A 199 0.11 -8.32 13.63
CA LEU A 199 -0.75 -7.46 12.83
C LEU A 199 -2.27 -7.65 13.12
N ASP A 200 -2.67 -8.03 14.33
CA ASP A 200 -4.08 -8.03 14.83
C ASP A 200 -5.21 -8.12 13.76
N GLY A 201 -5.32 -9.25 13.05
CA GLY A 201 -6.36 -9.48 12.05
C GLY A 201 -5.94 -9.31 10.58
N TYR A 202 -4.71 -8.86 10.30
CA TYR A 202 -4.15 -8.67 8.95
C TYR A 202 -3.12 -9.75 8.60
N TYR A 203 -3.56 -11.00 8.46
CA TYR A 203 -2.67 -12.16 8.22
C TYR A 203 -3.21 -13.15 7.16
N TYR A 204 -4.17 -12.72 6.35
CA TYR A 204 -4.66 -13.48 5.18
C TYR A 204 -4.20 -12.85 3.86
N GLY A 205 -3.21 -11.98 3.89
CA GLY A 205 -2.59 -11.40 2.70
C GLY A 205 -3.36 -10.26 2.05
N HIS A 206 -4.42 -9.73 2.69
CA HIS A 206 -5.17 -8.62 2.10
C HIS A 206 -4.42 -7.29 2.18
N VAL A 207 -3.39 -7.19 3.02
CA VAL A 207 -2.46 -6.05 2.98
C VAL A 207 -1.85 -5.90 1.60
N ALA A 208 -1.37 -6.98 0.97
CA ALA A 208 -0.82 -6.87 -0.39
C ALA A 208 -1.87 -6.44 -1.43
N ILE A 209 -3.14 -6.81 -1.25
CA ILE A 209 -4.25 -6.38 -2.10
C ILE A 209 -4.50 -4.87 -1.91
N HIS A 210 -4.62 -4.41 -0.67
CA HIS A 210 -4.83 -3.01 -0.31
C HIS A 210 -3.73 -2.10 -0.89
N GLU A 211 -2.48 -2.48 -0.63
CA GLU A 211 -1.30 -1.75 -1.04
C GLU A 211 -1.21 -1.72 -2.59
N THR A 212 -1.46 -2.85 -3.25
CA THR A 212 -1.55 -2.88 -4.73
C THR A 212 -2.67 -1.97 -5.26
N GLY A 213 -3.75 -1.77 -4.50
CA GLY A 213 -4.83 -0.82 -4.82
C GLY A 213 -4.32 0.62 -4.92
N HIS A 214 -3.45 1.04 -4.00
CA HIS A 214 -2.76 2.33 -4.07
C HIS A 214 -1.84 2.41 -5.29
N TRP A 215 -1.10 1.34 -5.62
CA TRP A 215 -0.27 1.30 -6.83
C TRP A 215 -1.10 1.49 -8.12
N PHE A 216 -2.35 1.02 -8.13
CA PHE A 216 -3.32 1.28 -9.21
C PHE A 216 -4.07 2.61 -9.10
N GLY A 217 -3.83 3.43 -8.06
CA GLY A 217 -4.39 4.77 -7.94
C GLY A 217 -5.64 4.89 -7.06
N LEU A 218 -5.98 3.86 -6.28
CA LEU A 218 -7.09 3.93 -5.33
C LEU A 218 -6.66 4.66 -4.05
N ASN A 219 -7.51 5.55 -3.56
CA ASN A 219 -7.38 6.10 -2.22
C ASN A 219 -8.00 5.16 -1.19
N HIS A 220 -7.71 5.39 0.08
CA HIS A 220 -8.52 4.80 1.14
C HIS A 220 -9.98 5.25 0.99
N THR A 221 -10.93 4.38 1.33
CA THR A 221 -12.36 4.71 1.24
C THR A 221 -12.75 5.91 2.13
N PHE A 222 -11.99 6.17 3.18
CA PHE A 222 -12.21 7.27 4.12
C PHE A 222 -11.50 8.58 3.74
N ALA A 223 -10.83 8.63 2.58
CA ALA A 223 -10.26 9.87 2.06
C ALA A 223 -11.36 10.94 1.93
N GLY A 224 -11.10 12.16 2.44
CA GLY A 224 -12.11 13.23 2.48
C GLY A 224 -13.20 13.09 3.55
N GLY A 225 -13.29 11.93 4.23
CA GLY A 225 -14.28 11.64 5.25
C GLY A 225 -15.70 11.72 4.70
N CYS A 226 -16.60 12.40 5.43
CA CYS A 226 -17.98 12.61 5.00
C CYS A 226 -18.15 13.74 3.96
N ASN A 227 -17.06 14.22 3.33
CA ASN A 227 -17.10 15.33 2.38
C ASN A 227 -16.70 14.88 0.98
N GLU A 228 -17.35 15.48 -0.02
CA GLU A 228 -16.96 15.36 -1.42
C GLU A 228 -15.59 16.02 -1.69
N PRO A 229 -14.77 15.48 -2.61
CA PRO A 229 -15.07 14.35 -3.52
C PRO A 229 -14.74 12.96 -2.96
N GLY A 230 -14.53 12.82 -1.65
CA GLY A 230 -14.21 11.54 -1.01
C GLY A 230 -12.90 10.91 -1.54
N ASP A 231 -12.96 9.61 -1.80
CA ASP A 231 -11.89 8.79 -2.42
C ASP A 231 -11.83 8.93 -3.95
N PHE A 232 -12.62 9.85 -4.53
CA PHE A 232 -12.79 10.05 -5.97
C PHE A 232 -13.43 8.86 -6.71
N VAL A 233 -14.18 8.02 -6.01
CA VAL A 233 -14.97 6.93 -6.58
C VAL A 233 -16.44 7.07 -6.17
N ALA A 234 -17.29 7.40 -7.14
CA ALA A 234 -18.67 7.79 -6.87
C ALA A 234 -19.57 6.68 -6.28
N ASP A 235 -19.20 5.40 -6.43
CA ASP A 235 -19.94 4.27 -5.86
C ASP A 235 -19.36 3.75 -4.53
N THR A 236 -18.32 4.39 -4.00
CA THR A 236 -17.85 4.18 -2.62
C THR A 236 -18.63 5.10 -1.67
N PRO A 237 -19.39 4.57 -0.69
CA PRO A 237 -20.03 5.40 0.33
C PRO A 237 -19.02 6.23 1.14
N ALA A 238 -19.38 7.49 1.43
CA ALA A 238 -18.58 8.36 2.28
C ALA A 238 -18.46 7.77 3.70
N THR A 239 -17.24 7.75 4.25
CA THR A 239 -16.96 7.07 5.51
C THR A 239 -15.77 7.72 6.24
N GLY A 240 -15.72 7.56 7.55
CA GLY A 240 -14.53 7.77 8.36
C GLY A 240 -13.73 6.47 8.49
N ILE A 241 -12.65 6.50 9.28
CA ILE A 241 -11.85 5.29 9.51
C ILE A 241 -12.64 4.30 10.38
N VAL A 242 -12.84 3.09 9.86
CA VAL A 242 -13.48 1.97 10.57
C VAL A 242 -12.48 0.82 10.68
N TYR A 243 -12.47 0.16 11.85
CA TYR A 243 -11.66 -1.03 12.11
C TYR A 243 -12.56 -2.22 12.46
N ASP A 244 -11.97 -3.41 12.57
CA ASP A 244 -12.68 -4.66 12.86
C ASP A 244 -13.72 -4.98 11.76
N CYS A 245 -14.90 -5.53 12.10
CA CYS A 245 -15.97 -5.82 11.13
C CYS A 245 -17.38 -5.45 11.66
N PRO A 246 -17.64 -4.17 11.97
CA PRO A 246 -18.94 -3.72 12.50
C PRO A 246 -19.98 -3.60 11.37
N ALA A 247 -20.74 -4.66 11.12
CA ALA A 247 -21.70 -4.80 10.00
C ALA A 247 -22.76 -3.68 9.81
N GLN A 248 -22.98 -2.81 10.79
CA GLN A 248 -23.96 -1.72 10.74
C GLN A 248 -23.30 -0.36 11.03
N SER A 249 -21.98 -0.25 10.77
CA SER A 249 -21.26 1.00 10.96
C SER A 249 -21.71 2.03 9.94
N ASP A 250 -21.95 3.23 10.45
CA ASP A 250 -22.29 4.43 9.70
C ASP A 250 -21.67 5.62 10.40
N THR A 251 -20.48 5.99 9.95
CA THR A 251 -19.74 7.14 10.48
C THR A 251 -20.15 8.46 9.83
N CYS A 252 -20.91 8.41 8.74
CA CYS A 252 -21.39 9.56 7.98
C CYS A 252 -22.92 9.57 7.85
N PRO A 253 -23.67 9.63 8.96
CA PRO A 253 -25.12 9.39 8.97
C PRO A 253 -25.97 10.44 8.25
N ASP A 254 -25.38 11.59 7.93
CA ASP A 254 -26.03 12.66 7.16
C ASP A 254 -25.89 12.45 5.63
N VAL A 255 -25.12 11.43 5.19
CA VAL A 255 -24.91 11.03 3.80
C VAL A 255 -25.46 9.61 3.61
N ALA A 256 -25.93 9.29 2.40
CA ALA A 256 -26.51 7.97 2.15
C ALA A 256 -25.43 6.89 2.00
N GLY A 257 -25.61 5.78 2.70
CA GLY A 257 -24.76 4.59 2.61
C GLY A 257 -24.25 4.15 3.99
N LEU A 258 -23.94 2.86 4.14
CA LEU A 258 -23.18 2.38 5.31
C LEU A 258 -21.69 2.47 4.99
N ASP A 259 -20.86 2.46 6.04
CA ASP A 259 -19.42 2.40 5.86
C ASP A 259 -19.04 1.15 5.02
N PRO A 260 -18.19 1.28 3.99
CA PRO A 260 -17.80 0.19 3.09
C PRO A 260 -16.79 -0.76 3.76
N ILE A 261 -17.21 -1.39 4.86
CA ILE A 261 -16.35 -2.24 5.72
C ILE A 261 -15.80 -3.50 5.03
N TYR A 262 -16.38 -3.91 3.90
CA TYR A 262 -15.92 -5.05 3.11
C TYR A 262 -14.94 -4.64 2.01
N ASN A 263 -14.68 -3.34 1.85
CA ASN A 263 -13.82 -2.84 0.80
C ASN A 263 -12.33 -3.07 1.14
N PHE A 264 -11.54 -3.55 0.18
CA PHE A 264 -10.11 -3.75 0.40
C PHE A 264 -9.35 -2.46 0.72
N MET A 265 -9.85 -1.28 0.33
CA MET A 265 -9.25 0.03 0.65
C MET A 265 -9.68 0.60 2.02
N SER A 266 -10.37 -0.19 2.85
CA SER A 266 -10.69 0.14 4.24
C SER A 266 -9.59 -0.36 5.20
N TYR A 267 -9.72 -0.04 6.49
CA TYR A 267 -8.87 -0.53 7.59
C TYR A 267 -9.57 -1.59 8.45
N THR A 268 -10.52 -2.30 7.87
CA THR A 268 -11.16 -3.46 8.48
C THR A 268 -10.29 -4.69 8.31
N ASN A 269 -10.42 -5.65 9.23
CA ASN A 269 -9.55 -6.82 9.27
C ASN A 269 -9.74 -7.67 8.00
N ASP A 270 -8.74 -8.50 7.67
CA ASP A 270 -8.78 -9.37 6.49
C ASP A 270 -9.97 -10.34 6.50
N THR A 271 -10.52 -10.69 7.67
CA THR A 271 -11.73 -11.52 7.77
C THR A 271 -13.00 -10.81 7.29
N CYS A 272 -12.96 -9.51 7.08
CA CYS A 272 -14.06 -8.66 6.66
C CYS A 272 -13.91 -8.26 5.19
N THR A 273 -12.72 -7.83 4.77
CA THR A 273 -12.50 -7.31 3.42
C THR A 273 -12.64 -8.41 2.37
N SER A 274 -13.30 -8.08 1.26
CA SER A 274 -13.63 -9.03 0.20
C SER A 274 -13.87 -8.41 -1.18
N GLU A 275 -13.93 -7.09 -1.33
CA GLU A 275 -14.29 -6.47 -2.61
C GLU A 275 -13.60 -5.12 -2.90
N PHE A 276 -13.45 -4.83 -4.19
CA PHE A 276 -13.45 -3.49 -4.77
C PHE A 276 -14.82 -3.21 -5.44
N THR A 277 -15.19 -1.94 -5.57
CA THR A 277 -16.39 -1.52 -6.31
C THR A 277 -16.15 -1.50 -7.83
N PRO A 278 -17.21 -1.52 -8.66
CA PRO A 278 -17.09 -1.25 -10.10
C PRO A 278 -16.41 0.09 -10.41
N GLY A 279 -16.72 1.15 -9.66
CA GLY A 279 -16.08 2.46 -9.82
C GLY A 279 -14.59 2.46 -9.47
N GLN A 280 -14.17 1.68 -8.47
CA GLN A 280 -12.76 1.48 -8.15
C GLN A 280 -12.04 0.78 -9.31
N LYS A 281 -12.66 -0.24 -9.93
CA LYS A 281 -12.12 -0.84 -11.16
C LYS A 281 -11.93 0.20 -12.26
N ASP A 282 -12.95 1.01 -12.56
CA ASP A 282 -12.85 2.03 -13.60
C ASP A 282 -11.70 3.02 -13.30
N ARG A 283 -11.56 3.47 -12.05
CA ARG A 283 -10.46 4.33 -11.61
C ARG A 283 -9.09 3.67 -11.76
N MET A 284 -8.95 2.38 -11.44
CA MET A 284 -7.70 1.64 -11.65
C MET A 284 -7.32 1.63 -13.13
N PHE A 285 -8.28 1.43 -14.03
CA PHE A 285 -8.07 1.46 -15.48
C PHE A 285 -7.66 2.85 -15.97
N GLU A 286 -8.40 3.89 -15.60
CA GLU A 286 -8.09 5.27 -15.96
C GLU A 286 -6.70 5.67 -15.49
N THR A 287 -6.35 5.34 -14.25
CA THR A 287 -5.05 5.70 -13.67
C THR A 287 -3.93 4.90 -14.33
N PHE A 288 -4.07 3.58 -14.48
CA PHE A 288 -3.05 2.73 -15.08
C PHE A 288 -2.69 3.21 -16.50
N PHE A 289 -3.69 3.48 -17.34
CA PHE A 289 -3.47 3.92 -18.72
C PHE A 289 -3.13 5.41 -18.87
N SER A 290 -3.19 6.18 -17.78
CA SER A 290 -2.74 7.59 -17.76
C SER A 290 -1.34 7.75 -17.20
N TYR A 291 -0.92 6.86 -16.29
CA TYR A 291 0.30 7.06 -15.50
C TYR A 291 1.29 5.91 -15.54
N ARG A 292 0.89 4.69 -15.89
CA ARG A 292 1.80 3.53 -15.98
C ARG A 292 2.04 3.09 -17.41
N ARG A 293 1.00 3.13 -18.23
CA ARG A 293 1.03 2.76 -19.64
C ARG A 293 0.22 3.77 -20.45
N ILE A 294 0.81 4.95 -20.71
CA ILE A 294 0.14 6.05 -21.43
C ILE A 294 -0.39 5.54 -22.76
N SER A 295 -1.72 5.45 -22.87
CA SER A 295 -2.38 5.06 -24.11
C SER A 295 -2.21 6.18 -25.13
N ALA A 296 -1.73 5.83 -26.33
CA ALA A 296 -1.51 6.76 -27.44
C ALA A 296 -2.81 7.25 -28.08
#